data_AF-A0A1G7TBL8-F1
#
_entry.id   AF-A0A1G7TBL8-F1
#
_cell.length_a   1.000
_cell.length_b   1.000
_cell.length_c   1.000
_cell.angle_alpha   90.00
_cell.angle_beta   90.00
_cell.angle_gamma   90.00
#
_symmetry.space_group_name_H-M   'P 1'
#
loop_
_entity.id
_entity.type
_entity.pdbx_description
1 polymer ?
#
loop_
_entity_poly.entity_id
_entity_poly.type
_entity_poly.pdbx_seq_one_letter_code
_entity_poly.pdbx_strand_id
1 'polypeptide(L)'
;MPQTESSPQDLDAVYTEPEHDPETPHIAQLNLSHPKNYLGVPLAVCADGATTRHITDSLVQTVGYARLGAEELGLITREFEVGSVGQQVVVIATGEFETPTAALSALKDLKGSHARLAKKAPFWAHLGQRVYRHYLPADSILTALADCGAIGISNAVTLPDLVTHLAEQDISLASSICLQDGWELSQQDQKPAVIHSPDGREYPLTSSSSNGYSGQFQHLKSHLYHVGFVTDPGVDTATLDPTTDRWALTKAGRAVTSSGGDADAE
;
A
#
# COMPACT_ATOMS: atom_id res chain seq x y z
N MET A 1 -44.21 -19.07 -23.97
CA MET A 1 -42.85 -18.76 -23.49
C MET A 1 -42.32 -17.57 -24.26
N PRO A 2 -42.09 -16.43 -23.59
CA PRO A 2 -41.06 -15.49 -23.97
C PRO A 2 -39.92 -15.54 -22.93
N GLN A 3 -38.70 -15.38 -23.42
CA GLN A 3 -37.48 -15.29 -22.61
C GLN A 3 -37.41 -13.91 -21.97
N THR A 4 -37.11 -13.86 -20.67
CA THR A 4 -36.71 -12.64 -19.98
C THR A 4 -35.19 -12.60 -19.94
N GLU A 5 -34.62 -11.64 -20.67
CA GLU A 5 -33.22 -11.26 -20.59
C GLU A 5 -32.90 -10.79 -19.16
N SER A 6 -31.90 -11.42 -18.53
CA SER A 6 -31.35 -10.95 -17.27
C SER A 6 -30.39 -9.78 -17.55
N SER A 7 -30.82 -8.57 -17.20
CA SER A 7 -30.04 -7.34 -17.19
C SER A 7 -28.90 -7.43 -16.15
N PRO A 8 -27.67 -6.95 -16.44
CA PRO A 8 -26.58 -6.91 -15.47
C PRO A 8 -26.69 -5.63 -14.62
N GLN A 9 -27.61 -5.65 -13.65
CA GLN A 9 -27.68 -4.67 -12.56
C GLN A 9 -27.85 -5.46 -11.28
N ASP A 10 -26.74 -5.82 -10.63
CA ASP A 10 -26.66 -6.12 -9.18
C ASP A 10 -25.23 -6.58 -8.81
N LEU A 11 -24.27 -5.66 -8.96
CA LEU A 11 -22.95 -5.79 -8.29
C LEU A 11 -22.66 -4.63 -7.34
N ASP A 12 -23.63 -3.73 -7.12
CA ASP A 12 -23.59 -2.70 -6.06
C ASP A 12 -24.20 -3.25 -4.76
N ALA A 13 -23.74 -4.42 -4.32
CA ALA A 13 -24.06 -4.92 -3.00
C ALA A 13 -23.40 -4.03 -1.94
N VAL A 14 -24.20 -3.10 -1.41
CA VAL A 14 -24.08 -2.36 -0.13
C VAL A 14 -22.74 -2.56 0.58
N TYR A 15 -21.72 -1.82 0.13
CA TYR A 15 -20.53 -1.56 0.92
C TYR A 15 -20.78 -0.26 1.69
N THR A 16 -20.92 -0.37 3.01
CA THR A 16 -20.95 0.81 3.88
C THR A 16 -19.52 1.33 3.99
N GLU A 17 -19.26 2.53 3.50
CA GLU A 17 -17.95 3.17 3.62
C GLU A 17 -17.60 3.33 5.13
N PRO A 18 -16.42 2.89 5.59
CA PRO A 18 -15.98 3.20 6.94
C PRO A 18 -15.77 4.71 7.09
N GLU A 19 -16.16 5.27 8.22
CA GLU A 19 -15.85 6.67 8.57
C GLU A 19 -14.32 6.84 8.58
N HIS A 20 -13.77 7.50 7.57
CA HIS A 20 -12.36 7.84 7.48
C HIS A 20 -12.13 9.15 8.24
N ASP A 21 -11.51 9.06 9.41
CA ASP A 21 -11.01 10.22 10.15
C ASP A 21 -9.68 10.68 9.51
N PRO A 22 -9.63 11.88 8.90
CA PRO A 22 -8.41 12.40 8.27
C PRO A 22 -7.30 12.74 9.26
N GLU A 23 -7.57 12.77 10.57
CA GLU A 23 -6.57 13.12 11.59
C GLU A 23 -5.74 11.91 12.07
N THR A 24 -6.17 10.68 11.78
CA THR A 24 -5.43 9.46 12.18
C THR A 24 -4.88 8.74 10.94
N PRO A 25 -3.57 8.77 10.67
CA PRO A 25 -2.97 8.06 9.54
C PRO A 25 -3.05 6.54 9.72
N HIS A 26 -4.13 5.93 9.25
CA HIS A 26 -4.35 4.49 9.26
C HIS A 26 -4.36 3.96 7.82
N ILE A 27 -3.90 2.72 7.59
CA ILE A 27 -3.99 2.10 6.26
C ILE A 27 -5.36 1.43 6.13
N ALA A 28 -6.41 2.17 5.78
CA ALA A 28 -7.75 1.57 5.69
C ALA A 28 -7.98 0.81 4.39
N GLN A 29 -7.52 1.34 3.25
CA GLN A 29 -8.12 0.97 1.96
C GLN A 29 -7.22 0.23 0.95
N LEU A 30 -6.02 -0.20 1.35
CA LEU A 30 -5.11 -0.96 0.48
C LEU A 30 -5.49 -2.45 0.35
N ASN A 31 -6.63 -2.75 -0.26
CA ASN A 31 -7.19 -4.11 -0.39
C ASN A 31 -6.60 -4.99 -1.52
N LEU A 32 -5.71 -4.46 -2.36
CA LEU A 32 -5.15 -5.16 -3.52
C LEU A 32 -3.64 -5.17 -3.41
N SER A 33 -2.96 -6.31 -3.57
CA SER A 33 -1.52 -6.41 -3.30
C SER A 33 -0.60 -5.87 -4.40
N HIS A 34 -1.13 -5.40 -5.54
CA HIS A 34 -0.33 -4.98 -6.69
C HIS A 34 -0.51 -3.49 -7.04
N PRO A 35 0.55 -2.66 -6.96
CA PRO A 35 0.48 -1.20 -7.15
C PRO A 35 -0.20 -0.72 -8.44
N LYS A 36 0.01 -1.44 -9.54
CA LYS A 36 -0.60 -1.14 -10.85
C LYS A 36 -2.12 -0.90 -10.76
N ASN A 37 -2.80 -1.60 -9.85
CA ASN A 37 -4.25 -1.54 -9.72
C ASN A 37 -4.72 -0.19 -9.17
N TYR A 38 -3.83 0.57 -8.55
CA TYR A 38 -4.06 1.93 -8.05
C TYR A 38 -3.48 2.98 -8.99
N LEU A 39 -2.25 2.77 -9.49
CA LEU A 39 -1.61 3.70 -10.43
C LEU A 39 -2.42 3.94 -11.71
N GLY A 40 -3.18 2.94 -12.15
CA GLY A 40 -4.06 3.08 -13.32
C GLY A 40 -5.36 3.83 -13.08
N VAL A 41 -5.79 4.01 -11.82
CA VAL A 41 -7.08 4.65 -11.51
C VAL A 41 -7.15 6.11 -11.97
N PRO A 42 -6.18 6.99 -11.66
CA PRO A 42 -6.25 8.37 -12.15
C PRO A 42 -6.15 8.45 -13.68
N LEU A 43 -5.49 7.49 -14.34
CA LEU A 43 -5.48 7.39 -15.80
C LEU A 43 -6.86 7.02 -16.35
N ALA A 44 -7.57 6.12 -15.68
CA ALA A 44 -8.94 5.74 -16.02
C ALA A 44 -9.91 6.92 -15.87
N VAL A 45 -9.71 7.78 -14.86
CA VAL A 45 -10.49 9.02 -14.67
C VAL A 45 -10.25 10.01 -15.82
N CYS A 46 -9.01 10.12 -16.32
CA CYS A 46 -8.67 11.01 -17.43
C CYS A 46 -8.90 10.44 -18.84
N ALA A 47 -9.21 9.14 -18.97
CA ALA A 47 -9.37 8.52 -20.27
C ALA A 47 -10.79 8.73 -20.81
N ASP A 48 -10.91 8.87 -22.14
CA ASP A 48 -12.22 9.00 -22.79
C ASP A 48 -13.08 7.75 -22.55
N GLY A 49 -14.33 7.95 -22.13
CA GLY A 49 -15.29 6.88 -21.88
C GLY A 49 -15.57 6.65 -20.39
N ALA A 50 -16.13 5.48 -20.06
CA ALA A 50 -16.53 5.16 -18.70
C ALA A 50 -15.34 4.68 -17.85
N THR A 51 -15.00 5.41 -16.79
CA THR A 51 -13.89 5.08 -15.88
C THR A 51 -13.99 3.67 -15.30
N THR A 52 -15.18 3.23 -14.88
CA THR A 52 -15.40 1.89 -14.31
C THR A 52 -15.07 0.78 -15.31
N ARG A 53 -15.35 1.01 -16.61
CA ARG A 53 -14.97 0.11 -17.69
C ARG A 53 -13.45 0.06 -17.85
N HIS A 54 -12.78 1.21 -17.85
CA HIS A 54 -11.32 1.28 -17.96
C HIS A 54 -10.61 0.53 -16.82
N ILE A 55 -11.07 0.70 -15.59
CA ILE A 55 -10.56 -0.03 -14.41
C ILE A 55 -10.77 -1.54 -14.59
N THR A 56 -11.99 -1.94 -14.94
CA THR A 56 -12.36 -3.36 -15.10
C THR A 56 -11.54 -4.04 -16.20
N ASP A 57 -11.39 -3.36 -17.35
CA ASP A 57 -10.72 -3.91 -18.53
C ASP A 57 -9.21 -3.98 -18.33
N SER A 58 -8.60 -2.95 -17.74
CA SER A 58 -7.14 -2.79 -17.72
C SER A 58 -6.47 -3.18 -16.41
N LEU A 59 -7.17 -3.11 -15.27
CA LEU A 59 -6.54 -3.21 -13.95
C LEU A 59 -7.02 -4.43 -13.17
N VAL A 60 -8.27 -4.42 -12.72
CA VAL A 60 -8.83 -5.39 -11.78
C VAL A 60 -10.36 -5.42 -11.87
N GLN A 61 -10.99 -6.53 -11.51
CA GLN A 61 -12.45 -6.66 -11.53
C GLN A 61 -13.13 -5.94 -10.35
N THR A 62 -12.44 -5.80 -9.22
CA THR A 62 -12.97 -5.17 -8.00
C THR A 62 -12.78 -3.65 -8.03
N VAL A 63 -13.62 -2.97 -8.83
CA VAL A 63 -13.54 -1.51 -9.04
C VAL A 63 -13.59 -0.74 -7.72
N GLY A 64 -14.44 -1.14 -6.77
CA GLY A 64 -14.55 -0.49 -5.46
C GLY A 64 -13.22 -0.50 -4.68
N TYR A 65 -12.53 -1.64 -4.65
CA TYR A 65 -11.22 -1.73 -3.99
C TYR A 65 -10.13 -0.94 -4.69
N ALA A 66 -10.15 -0.89 -6.02
CA ALA A 66 -9.22 -0.04 -6.77
C ALA A 66 -9.47 1.45 -6.47
N ARG A 67 -10.73 1.88 -6.43
CA ARG A 67 -11.11 3.25 -6.08
C ARG A 67 -10.64 3.62 -4.68
N LEU A 68 -11.05 2.86 -3.67
CA LEU A 68 -10.79 3.19 -2.27
C LEU A 68 -9.28 3.28 -1.98
N GLY A 69 -8.48 2.33 -2.50
CA GLY A 69 -7.03 2.41 -2.32
C GLY A 69 -6.36 3.50 -3.16
N ALA A 70 -6.94 3.94 -4.27
CA ALA A 70 -6.43 5.08 -5.02
C ALA A 70 -6.75 6.41 -4.31
N GLU A 71 -7.92 6.51 -3.68
CA GLU A 71 -8.30 7.64 -2.82
C GLU A 71 -7.36 7.76 -1.62
N GLU A 72 -7.14 6.66 -0.90
CA GLU A 72 -6.17 6.55 0.21
C GLU A 72 -4.76 7.04 -0.16
N LEU A 73 -4.31 6.75 -1.37
CA LEU A 73 -3.00 7.16 -1.88
C LEU A 73 -2.99 8.60 -2.43
N GLY A 74 -4.09 9.36 -2.32
CA GLY A 74 -4.24 10.71 -2.86
C GLY A 74 -4.18 10.76 -4.40
N LEU A 75 -4.40 9.62 -5.08
CA LEU A 75 -4.41 9.54 -6.54
C LEU A 75 -5.71 10.09 -7.12
N ILE A 76 -6.81 9.95 -6.38
CA ILE A 76 -8.11 10.50 -6.71
C ILE A 76 -8.75 11.10 -5.45
N THR A 77 -9.77 11.95 -5.64
CA THR A 77 -10.64 12.42 -4.56
C THR A 77 -11.85 11.49 -4.39
N ARG A 78 -12.63 11.70 -3.32
CA ARG A 78 -13.87 10.97 -3.06
C ARG A 78 -14.92 11.18 -4.16
N GLU A 79 -14.92 12.37 -4.76
CA GLU A 79 -15.75 12.77 -5.90
C GLU A 79 -15.27 12.14 -7.23
N PHE A 80 -14.23 11.30 -7.18
CA PHE A 80 -13.67 10.59 -8.33
C PHE A 80 -12.97 11.52 -9.33
N GLU A 81 -12.44 12.63 -8.83
CA GLU A 81 -11.56 13.54 -9.57
C GLU A 81 -10.08 13.16 -9.33
N VAL A 82 -9.16 13.64 -10.17
CA VAL A 82 -7.74 13.36 -10.00
C VAL A 82 -7.16 14.17 -8.83
N GLY A 83 -6.54 13.47 -7.88
CA GLY A 83 -5.88 14.07 -6.72
C GLY A 83 -4.52 14.67 -7.07
N SER A 84 -3.90 15.39 -6.12
CA SER A 84 -2.60 16.06 -6.33
C SER A 84 -1.46 15.09 -6.67
N VAL A 85 -1.43 13.92 -6.01
CA VAL A 85 -0.46 12.85 -6.32
C VAL A 85 -0.83 12.18 -7.65
N GLY A 86 -2.13 11.97 -7.88
CA GLY A 86 -2.64 11.40 -9.13
C GLY A 86 -2.31 12.24 -10.36
N GLN A 87 -2.31 13.57 -10.22
CA GLN A 87 -1.97 14.47 -11.32
C GLN A 87 -0.53 14.24 -11.79
N GLN A 88 0.40 13.98 -10.86
CA GLN A 88 1.77 13.62 -11.23
C GLN A 88 1.81 12.29 -11.99
N VAL A 89 1.03 11.29 -11.55
CA VAL A 89 0.90 10.01 -12.25
C VAL A 89 0.41 10.21 -13.68
N VAL A 90 -0.65 10.98 -13.86
CA VAL A 90 -1.21 11.29 -15.19
C VAL A 90 -0.17 11.98 -16.06
N VAL A 91 0.43 13.08 -15.59
CA VAL A 91 1.41 13.86 -16.37
C VAL A 91 2.62 13.03 -16.80
N ILE A 92 3.18 12.22 -15.90
CA ILE A 92 4.37 11.42 -16.20
C ILE A 92 4.03 10.28 -17.16
N ALA A 93 2.89 9.61 -16.94
CA ALA A 93 2.45 8.51 -17.79
C ALA A 93 2.05 8.99 -19.20
N THR A 94 1.38 10.13 -19.33
CA THR A 94 1.06 10.68 -20.65
C THR A 94 2.27 11.26 -21.35
N GLY A 95 3.28 11.73 -20.62
CA GLY A 95 4.58 12.08 -21.20
C GLY A 95 5.30 10.89 -21.86
N GLU A 96 5.12 9.68 -21.33
CA GLU A 96 5.73 8.45 -21.87
C GLU A 96 4.85 7.76 -22.93
N PHE A 97 3.54 7.69 -22.71
CA PHE A 97 2.61 6.90 -23.53
C PHE A 97 1.66 7.77 -24.39
N GLU A 98 1.90 9.07 -24.47
CA GLU A 98 1.12 10.08 -25.22
C GLU A 98 -0.29 10.36 -24.67
N THR A 99 -1.04 9.34 -24.26
CA THR A 99 -2.44 9.48 -23.79
C THR A 99 -2.74 8.62 -22.56
N PRO A 100 -3.73 8.98 -21.73
CA PRO A 100 -4.16 8.15 -20.60
C PRO A 100 -4.61 6.75 -21.04
N THR A 101 -5.32 6.67 -22.17
CA THR A 101 -5.79 5.39 -22.75
C THR A 101 -4.63 4.49 -23.18
N ALA A 102 -3.59 5.03 -23.81
CA ALA A 102 -2.40 4.26 -24.17
C ALA A 102 -1.62 3.81 -22.93
N ALA A 103 -1.51 4.66 -21.91
CA ALA A 103 -0.90 4.32 -20.63
C ALA A 103 -1.67 3.17 -19.93
N LEU A 104 -3.00 3.21 -19.94
CA LEU A 104 -3.85 2.10 -19.45
C LEU A 104 -3.65 0.82 -20.24
N SER A 105 -3.48 0.90 -21.56
CA SER A 105 -3.17 -0.27 -22.39
C SER A 105 -1.85 -0.92 -21.98
N ALA A 106 -0.83 -0.13 -21.66
CA ALA A 106 0.44 -0.66 -21.14
C ALA A 106 0.27 -1.36 -19.77
N LEU A 107 -0.63 -0.86 -18.91
CA LEU A 107 -0.97 -1.52 -17.65
C LEU A 107 -1.77 -2.81 -17.84
N LYS A 108 -2.62 -2.87 -18.87
CA LYS A 108 -3.42 -4.06 -19.22
C LYS A 108 -2.54 -5.28 -19.50
N ASP A 109 -1.38 -5.10 -20.11
CA ASP A 109 -0.40 -6.17 -20.36
C ASP A 109 0.20 -6.76 -19.06
N LEU A 110 -0.01 -6.09 -17.94
CA LEU A 110 0.37 -6.52 -16.60
C LEU A 110 -0.80 -7.10 -15.80
N LYS A 111 -2.02 -7.09 -16.33
CA LYS A 111 -3.22 -7.63 -15.66
C LYS A 111 -3.05 -9.12 -15.38
N GLY A 112 -3.41 -9.55 -14.17
CA GLY A 112 -3.19 -10.93 -13.70
C GLY A 112 -1.73 -11.32 -13.44
N SER A 113 -0.76 -10.45 -13.74
CA SER A 113 0.65 -10.71 -13.44
C SER A 113 0.93 -10.57 -11.94
N HIS A 114 1.58 -11.57 -11.37
CA HIS A 114 2.20 -11.54 -10.04
C HIS A 114 3.68 -11.13 -10.09
N ALA A 115 4.23 -10.88 -11.28
CA ALA A 115 5.62 -10.48 -11.43
C ALA A 115 5.91 -9.16 -10.72
N ARG A 116 7.09 -9.08 -10.12
CA ARG A 116 7.59 -7.86 -9.48
C ARG A 116 7.65 -6.71 -10.48
N LEU A 117 6.99 -5.60 -10.19
CA LEU A 117 6.86 -4.48 -11.12
C LEU A 117 8.22 -3.88 -11.46
N ALA A 118 9.09 -3.72 -10.46
CA ALA A 118 10.47 -3.25 -10.63
C ALA A 118 11.31 -4.09 -11.59
N LYS A 119 10.93 -5.35 -11.85
CA LYS A 119 11.58 -6.21 -12.85
C LYS A 119 10.86 -6.17 -14.19
N LYS A 120 9.53 -6.27 -14.19
CA LYS A 120 8.73 -6.46 -15.41
C LYS A 120 8.40 -5.15 -16.13
N ALA A 121 8.16 -4.07 -15.38
CA ALA A 121 7.85 -2.77 -15.94
C ALA A 121 8.47 -1.65 -15.07
N PRO A 122 9.79 -1.39 -15.23
CA PRO A 122 10.53 -0.43 -14.42
C PRO A 122 9.93 0.99 -14.42
N PHE A 123 9.37 1.43 -15.54
CA PHE A 123 8.66 2.72 -15.62
C PHE A 123 7.59 2.86 -14.53
N TRP A 124 6.66 1.89 -14.47
CA TRP A 124 5.57 1.88 -13.49
C TRP A 124 6.07 1.70 -12.06
N ALA A 125 7.19 0.99 -11.87
CA ALA A 125 7.82 0.85 -10.57
C ALA A 125 8.37 2.19 -10.06
N HIS A 126 9.09 2.95 -10.90
CA HIS A 126 9.59 4.29 -10.53
C HIS A 126 8.45 5.25 -10.23
N LEU A 127 7.35 5.18 -11.00
CA LEU A 127 6.18 6.00 -10.71
C LEU A 127 5.54 5.62 -9.38
N GLY A 128 5.40 4.32 -9.10
CA GLY A 128 4.95 3.83 -7.79
C GLY A 128 5.86 4.26 -6.63
N GLN A 129 7.18 4.22 -6.80
CA GLN A 129 8.13 4.69 -5.79
C GLN A 129 7.89 6.16 -5.40
N ARG A 130 7.52 7.01 -6.36
CA ARG A 130 7.14 8.41 -6.08
C ARG A 130 5.86 8.49 -5.28
N VAL A 131 4.83 7.74 -5.66
CA VAL A 131 3.54 7.70 -4.95
C VAL A 131 3.72 7.25 -3.50
N TYR A 132 4.39 6.12 -3.27
CA TYR A 132 4.55 5.59 -1.91
C TYR A 132 5.46 6.45 -1.04
N ARG A 133 6.34 7.29 -1.61
CA ARG A 133 7.08 8.29 -0.82
C ARG A 133 6.21 9.46 -0.34
N HIS A 134 5.12 9.75 -1.02
CA HIS A 134 4.15 10.74 -0.56
C HIS A 134 3.12 10.15 0.41
N TYR A 135 3.17 8.84 0.63
CA TYR A 135 2.27 8.13 1.53
C TYR A 135 2.96 7.89 2.88
N LEU A 136 2.52 8.61 3.91
CA LEU A 136 3.15 8.62 5.23
C LEU A 136 3.43 7.22 5.79
N PRO A 137 2.49 6.24 5.77
CA PRO A 137 2.78 4.89 6.27
C PRO A 137 3.95 4.21 5.57
N ALA A 138 4.07 4.37 4.24
CA ALA A 138 5.19 3.81 3.50
C ALA A 138 6.50 4.51 3.85
N ASP A 139 6.50 5.85 3.91
CA ASP A 139 7.69 6.62 4.25
C ASP A 139 8.21 6.30 5.66
N SER A 140 7.32 6.19 6.64
CA SER A 140 7.67 5.79 8.02
C SER A 140 8.32 4.40 8.06
N ILE A 141 7.79 3.42 7.32
CA ILE A 141 8.38 2.08 7.23
C ILE A 141 9.77 2.14 6.60
N LEU A 142 9.94 2.88 5.50
CA LEU A 142 11.22 2.96 4.79
C LEU A 142 12.29 3.64 5.64
N THR A 143 11.93 4.70 6.36
CA THR A 143 12.80 5.41 7.31
C THR A 143 13.19 4.49 8.45
N ALA A 144 12.22 3.84 9.11
CA ALA A 144 12.48 2.87 10.18
C ALA A 144 13.45 1.75 9.75
N LEU A 145 13.28 1.20 8.54
CA LEU A 145 14.20 0.19 8.02
C LEU A 145 15.60 0.74 7.73
N ALA A 146 15.70 1.99 7.30
CA ALA A 146 16.99 2.64 7.09
C ALA A 146 17.72 2.86 8.42
N ASP A 147 17.02 3.30 9.45
CA ASP A 147 17.53 3.55 10.79
C ASP A 147 17.99 2.24 11.47
N CYS A 148 17.25 1.15 11.27
CA CYS A 148 17.69 -0.19 11.69
C CYS A 148 18.89 -0.74 10.89
N GLY A 149 19.34 -0.06 9.82
CA GLY A 149 20.37 -0.55 8.93
C GLY A 149 19.96 -1.80 8.14
N ALA A 150 18.65 -2.02 7.98
CA ALA A 150 18.06 -3.24 7.43
C ALA A 150 18.20 -3.31 5.90
N ILE A 151 19.44 -3.42 5.40
CA ILE A 151 19.76 -3.36 3.98
C ILE A 151 20.18 -4.73 3.45
N GLY A 152 19.39 -5.25 2.50
CA GLY A 152 19.59 -6.57 1.92
C GLY A 152 19.20 -7.71 2.86
N ILE A 153 18.97 -8.90 2.29
CA ILE A 153 18.43 -10.06 3.00
C ILE A 153 19.28 -10.46 4.22
N SER A 154 20.60 -10.29 4.15
CA SER A 154 21.51 -10.65 5.24
C SER A 154 21.37 -9.77 6.49
N ASN A 155 20.82 -8.56 6.35
CA ASN A 155 20.60 -7.63 7.46
C ASN A 155 19.10 -7.41 7.69
N ALA A 156 18.24 -8.33 7.25
CA ALA A 156 16.81 -8.18 7.45
C ALA A 156 16.46 -8.20 8.93
N VAL A 157 15.55 -7.31 9.32
CA VAL A 157 14.94 -7.29 10.66
C VAL A 157 13.64 -8.09 10.64
N THR A 158 13.19 -8.54 11.81
CA THR A 158 11.89 -9.22 11.95
C THR A 158 10.75 -8.20 12.04
N LEU A 159 9.51 -8.66 11.89
CA LEU A 159 8.34 -7.81 12.08
C LEU A 159 8.29 -7.19 13.50
N PRO A 160 8.49 -7.94 14.60
CA PRO A 160 8.59 -7.37 15.96
C PRO A 160 9.65 -6.27 16.10
N ASP A 161 10.81 -6.43 15.47
CA ASP A 161 11.88 -5.42 15.51
C ASP A 161 11.43 -4.12 14.82
N LEU A 162 10.85 -4.24 13.62
CA LEU A 162 10.34 -3.09 12.86
C LEU A 162 9.22 -2.37 13.63
N VAL A 163 8.26 -3.11 14.18
CA VAL A 163 7.12 -2.54 14.92
C VAL A 163 7.59 -1.86 16.19
N THR A 164 8.56 -2.45 16.89
CA THR A 164 9.19 -1.84 18.07
C THR A 164 9.84 -0.52 17.70
N HIS A 165 10.63 -0.48 16.63
CA HIS A 165 11.29 0.74 16.19
C HIS A 165 10.28 1.83 15.77
N LEU A 166 9.21 1.47 15.06
CA LEU A 166 8.12 2.41 14.74
C LEU A 166 7.44 2.95 16.01
N ALA A 167 7.16 2.07 16.97
CA ALA A 167 6.49 2.45 18.22
C ALA A 167 7.34 3.36 19.12
N GLU A 168 8.67 3.20 19.10
CA GLU A 168 9.61 4.08 19.79
C GLU A 168 9.59 5.52 19.23
N GLN A 169 9.27 5.69 17.95
CA GLN A 169 9.13 7.01 17.33
C GLN A 169 7.74 7.62 17.58
N ASP A 170 6.69 6.85 17.30
CA ASP A 170 5.30 7.25 17.50
C ASP A 170 4.42 6.00 17.63
N ILE A 171 4.06 5.66 18.87
CA ILE A 171 3.27 4.46 19.17
C ILE A 171 1.84 4.53 18.60
N SER A 172 1.27 5.73 18.47
CA SER A 172 -0.07 5.92 17.91
C SER A 172 -0.05 5.62 16.41
N LEU A 173 0.90 6.24 15.70
CA LEU A 173 1.15 5.99 14.28
C LEU A 173 1.53 4.54 14.01
N ALA A 174 2.38 3.94 14.85
CA ALA A 174 2.77 2.54 14.69
C ALA A 174 1.55 1.60 14.82
N SER A 175 0.64 1.90 15.76
CA SER A 175 -0.61 1.15 15.93
C SER A 175 -1.48 1.26 14.67
N SER A 176 -1.71 2.47 14.17
CA SER A 176 -2.58 2.72 13.02
C SER A 176 -2.02 2.17 11.70
N ILE A 177 -0.70 2.07 11.57
CA ILE A 177 -0.04 1.45 10.42
C ILE A 177 -0.09 -0.07 10.50
N CYS A 178 0.29 -0.64 11.65
CA CYS A 178 0.63 -2.06 11.74
C CYS A 178 -0.56 -2.94 12.13
N LEU A 179 -1.50 -2.41 12.91
CA LEU A 179 -2.56 -3.18 13.54
C LEU A 179 -3.92 -2.98 12.87
N GLN A 180 -4.82 -3.93 13.12
CA GLN A 180 -6.22 -3.87 12.74
C GLN A 180 -6.96 -2.78 13.52
N ASP A 181 -8.04 -2.27 12.96
CA ASP A 181 -8.86 -1.24 13.60
C ASP A 181 -9.30 -1.67 15.01
N GLY A 182 -9.13 -0.76 15.97
CA GLY A 182 -9.42 -0.98 17.39
C GLY A 182 -8.39 -1.80 18.16
N TRP A 183 -7.31 -2.24 17.51
CA TRP A 183 -6.14 -2.82 18.19
C TRP A 183 -5.08 -1.74 18.38
N GLU A 184 -4.40 -1.78 19.52
CA GLU A 184 -3.45 -0.73 19.92
C GLU A 184 -2.14 -1.33 20.40
N LEU A 185 -1.04 -0.63 20.14
CA LEU A 185 0.23 -0.89 20.78
C LEU A 185 0.26 -0.17 22.12
N SER A 186 0.80 -0.85 23.13
CA SER A 186 1.09 -0.27 24.43
C SER A 186 2.53 -0.60 24.79
N GLN A 187 3.24 0.38 25.33
CA GLN A 187 4.58 0.23 25.85
C GLN A 187 4.63 0.74 27.29
N GLN A 188 5.04 -0.12 28.21
CA GLN A 188 5.34 0.25 29.59
C GLN A 188 6.85 0.41 29.74
N ASP A 189 7.29 1.31 30.64
CA ASP A 189 8.70 1.57 30.90
C ASP A 189 9.50 0.26 31.05
N GLN A 190 10.59 0.16 30.27
CA GLN A 190 11.53 -0.96 30.24
C GLN A 190 10.97 -2.31 29.76
N LYS A 191 9.72 -2.38 29.26
CA LYS A 191 9.14 -3.59 28.66
C LYS A 191 9.04 -3.45 27.14
N PRO A 192 9.16 -4.56 26.39
CA PRO A 192 8.83 -4.56 24.97
C PRO A 192 7.36 -4.18 24.77
N ALA A 193 7.06 -3.53 23.65
CA ALA A 193 5.69 -3.20 23.29
C ALA A 193 4.83 -4.48 23.17
N VAL A 194 3.56 -4.35 23.52
CA VAL A 194 2.55 -5.41 23.43
C VAL A 194 1.36 -4.92 22.63
N ILE A 195 0.63 -5.85 22.05
CA ILE A 195 -0.59 -5.59 21.29
C ILE A 195 -1.79 -5.81 22.21
N HIS A 196 -2.63 -4.79 22.33
CA HIS A 196 -3.91 -4.85 23.03
C HIS A 196 -5.03 -5.07 22.02
N SER A 197 -5.85 -6.08 22.26
CA SER A 197 -7.08 -6.31 21.49
C SER A 197 -8.25 -5.44 21.99
N PRO A 198 -9.30 -5.26 21.17
CA PRO A 198 -10.52 -4.56 21.58
C PRO A 198 -11.20 -5.14 22.83
N ASP A 199 -11.02 -6.44 23.11
CA ASP A 199 -11.55 -7.10 24.31
C ASP A 199 -10.60 -7.03 25.52
N GLY A 200 -9.52 -6.26 25.42
CA GLY A 200 -8.58 -5.97 26.51
C GLY A 200 -7.55 -7.06 26.79
N ARG A 201 -7.32 -8.00 25.84
CA ARG A 201 -6.27 -9.02 25.97
C ARG A 201 -4.95 -8.49 25.43
N GLU A 202 -3.87 -8.92 26.08
CA GLU A 202 -2.52 -8.57 25.69
C GLU A 202 -1.86 -9.73 24.92
N TYR A 203 -1.19 -9.39 23.83
CA TYR A 203 -0.43 -10.33 23.01
C TYR A 203 1.00 -9.80 22.80
N PRO A 204 2.02 -10.65 22.88
CA PRO A 204 3.36 -10.25 22.47
C PRO A 204 3.40 -10.03 20.95
N LEU A 205 4.26 -9.12 20.48
CA LEU A 205 4.50 -8.88 19.04
C LEU A 205 4.89 -10.17 18.26
N THR A 206 5.44 -11.16 18.96
CA THR A 206 5.86 -12.44 18.38
C THR A 206 4.72 -13.46 18.22
N SER A 207 3.49 -13.13 18.63
CA SER A 207 2.36 -14.06 18.58
C SER A 207 2.00 -14.44 17.14
N SER A 208 1.80 -15.73 16.85
CA SER A 208 1.40 -16.22 15.52
C SER A 208 -0.07 -16.66 15.43
N SER A 209 -0.77 -16.79 16.56
CA SER A 209 -2.10 -17.43 16.64
C SER A 209 -3.29 -16.45 16.55
N SER A 210 -3.06 -15.17 16.82
CA SER A 210 -3.99 -14.04 16.59
C SER A 210 -3.22 -12.77 16.94
N ASN A 211 -2.71 -12.07 15.94
CA ASN A 211 -1.57 -11.19 16.12
C ASN A 211 -1.88 -9.72 15.93
N GLY A 212 -3.16 -9.34 15.86
CA GLY A 212 -3.60 -7.93 15.72
C GLY A 212 -3.11 -7.23 14.45
N TYR A 213 -2.17 -7.80 13.70
CA TYR A 213 -1.59 -7.19 12.52
C TYR A 213 -2.60 -7.07 11.39
N SER A 214 -2.56 -5.94 10.69
CA SER A 214 -3.47 -5.62 9.60
C SER A 214 -3.09 -6.31 8.29
N GLY A 215 -4.10 -6.80 7.56
CA GLY A 215 -3.91 -7.26 6.19
C GLY A 215 -3.47 -6.13 5.25
N GLN A 216 -3.88 -4.89 5.54
CA GLN A 216 -3.54 -3.71 4.74
C GLN A 216 -2.06 -3.34 4.88
N PHE A 217 -1.49 -3.56 6.08
CA PHE A 217 -0.05 -3.44 6.31
C PHE A 217 0.75 -4.45 5.47
N GLN A 218 0.26 -5.70 5.37
CA GLN A 218 0.86 -6.72 4.51
C GLN A 218 0.67 -6.43 3.00
N HIS A 219 -0.46 -5.84 2.62
CA HIS A 219 -0.65 -5.33 1.26
C HIS A 219 0.32 -4.18 0.95
N LEU A 220 0.55 -3.27 1.90
CA LEU A 220 1.56 -2.22 1.74
C LEU A 220 2.96 -2.81 1.57
N LYS A 221 3.36 -3.79 2.39
CA LYS A 221 4.63 -4.53 2.18
C LYS A 221 4.74 -5.09 0.77
N SER A 222 3.67 -5.70 0.26
CA SER A 222 3.61 -6.20 -1.11
C SER A 222 3.81 -5.08 -2.14
N HIS A 223 3.23 -3.90 -1.91
CA HIS A 223 3.42 -2.75 -2.79
C HIS A 223 4.87 -2.29 -2.81
N LEU A 224 5.47 -2.11 -1.63
CA LEU A 224 6.88 -1.74 -1.46
C LEU A 224 7.79 -2.77 -2.14
N TYR A 225 7.46 -4.06 -2.05
CA TYR A 225 8.17 -5.12 -2.77
C TYR A 225 8.05 -4.94 -4.29
N HIS A 226 6.82 -4.80 -4.80
CA HIS A 226 6.57 -4.68 -6.24
C HIS A 226 7.28 -3.46 -6.83
N VAL A 227 7.26 -2.31 -6.18
CA VAL A 227 7.93 -1.09 -6.67
C VAL A 227 9.45 -1.11 -6.45
N GLY A 228 9.99 -2.06 -5.69
CA GLY A 228 11.43 -2.27 -5.59
C GLY A 228 12.07 -1.83 -4.28
N PHE A 229 11.30 -1.33 -3.30
CA PHE A 229 11.85 -0.83 -2.05
C PHE A 229 12.30 -1.92 -1.09
N VAL A 230 11.49 -2.96 -0.86
CA VAL A 230 11.82 -4.04 0.08
C VAL A 230 12.15 -5.37 -0.62
N THR A 231 12.82 -6.29 0.07
CA THR A 231 13.32 -7.55 -0.51
C THR A 231 12.24 -8.61 -0.69
N ASP A 232 11.30 -8.71 0.24
CA ASP A 232 10.28 -9.75 0.34
C ASP A 232 8.86 -9.15 0.30
N PRO A 233 7.86 -9.83 -0.31
CA PRO A 233 6.48 -9.36 -0.34
C PRO A 233 5.78 -9.50 1.02
N GLY A 234 4.56 -8.96 1.09
CA GLY A 234 3.60 -9.25 2.17
C GLY A 234 3.22 -10.72 2.25
N VAL A 235 2.83 -11.13 3.45
CA VAL A 235 2.31 -12.46 3.75
C VAL A 235 0.87 -12.34 4.23
N ASP A 236 0.03 -13.32 3.90
CA ASP A 236 -1.34 -13.40 4.42
C ASP A 236 -1.31 -13.49 5.96
N THR A 237 -2.07 -12.64 6.63
CA THR A 237 -2.11 -12.56 8.11
C THR A 237 -2.54 -13.87 8.75
N ALA A 238 -3.33 -14.70 8.08
CA ALA A 238 -3.72 -16.04 8.56
C ALA A 238 -2.54 -17.03 8.62
N THR A 239 -1.45 -16.74 7.91
CA THR A 239 -0.23 -17.56 7.85
C THR A 239 1.01 -16.85 8.34
N LEU A 240 0.86 -15.61 8.82
CA LEU A 240 1.95 -14.76 9.26
C LEU A 240 2.57 -15.30 10.55
N ASP A 241 3.85 -15.63 10.49
CA ASP A 241 4.71 -15.78 11.65
C ASP A 241 5.57 -14.52 11.80
N PRO A 242 5.29 -13.65 12.79
CA PRO A 242 6.02 -12.39 12.94
C PRO A 242 7.52 -12.59 13.13
N THR A 243 7.94 -13.70 13.73
CA THR A 243 9.35 -13.96 14.06
C THR A 243 10.18 -14.35 12.84
N THR A 244 9.54 -14.77 11.75
CA THR A 244 10.20 -15.14 10.50
C THR A 244 9.84 -14.20 9.33
N ASP A 245 8.89 -13.27 9.53
CA ASP A 245 8.56 -12.24 8.55
C ASP A 245 9.68 -11.20 8.44
N ARG A 246 10.44 -11.28 7.34
CA ARG A 246 11.65 -10.47 7.12
C ARG A 246 11.34 -9.13 6.48
N TRP A 247 12.02 -8.10 6.94
CA TRP A 247 11.99 -6.77 6.34
C TRP A 247 13.41 -6.28 6.07
N ALA A 248 13.67 -5.94 4.80
CA ALA A 248 14.92 -5.31 4.41
C ALA A 248 14.71 -4.42 3.18
N LEU A 249 15.37 -3.28 3.16
CA LEU A 249 15.51 -2.43 1.99
C LEU A 249 16.36 -3.12 0.92
N THR A 250 15.98 -2.95 -0.34
CA THR A 250 16.87 -3.20 -1.46
C THR A 250 17.87 -2.06 -1.61
N LYS A 251 18.84 -2.19 -2.53
CA LYS A 251 19.70 -1.07 -2.92
C LYS A 251 18.91 0.15 -3.39
N ALA A 252 17.82 -0.06 -4.12
CA ALA A 252 16.95 1.02 -4.59
C ALA A 252 16.17 1.67 -3.43
N GLY A 253 15.66 0.85 -2.49
CA GLY A 253 15.04 1.35 -1.25
C GLY A 253 15.97 2.23 -0.44
N ARG A 254 17.22 1.79 -0.24
CA ARG A 254 18.23 2.55 0.49
C ARG A 254 18.58 3.89 -0.16
N ALA A 255 18.79 3.91 -1.49
CA ALA A 255 19.21 5.12 -2.19
C ALA A 255 18.22 6.28 -2.00
N VAL A 256 16.94 5.93 -1.83
CA VAL A 256 15.83 6.85 -1.71
C VAL A 256 15.72 7.44 -0.30
N THR A 257 16.08 6.70 0.75
CA THR A 257 16.09 7.21 2.13
C THR A 257 17.31 8.09 2.42
N SER A 258 18.44 7.86 1.75
CA SER A 258 19.64 8.69 1.90
C SER A 258 19.57 10.08 1.23
N SER A 259 18.64 10.28 0.30
CA SER A 259 18.56 11.52 -0.50
C SER A 259 17.91 12.72 0.20
N GLY A 260 17.51 12.59 1.48
CA GLY A 260 16.94 13.68 2.28
C GLY A 260 17.95 14.47 3.14
N GLY A 261 19.24 14.08 3.15
CA GLY A 261 20.23 14.63 4.09
C GLY A 261 21.26 15.61 3.52
N ASP A 262 21.33 15.81 2.20
CA ASP A 262 22.40 16.60 1.55
C ASP A 262 21.87 17.84 0.80
N ALA A 263 20.73 18.40 1.22
CA ALA A 263 20.15 19.61 0.61
C ALA A 263 20.43 20.92 1.36
N ASP A 264 21.14 20.90 2.50
CA ASP A 264 21.53 22.10 3.25
C ASP A 264 23.03 22.06 3.60
N ALA A 265 23.87 22.25 2.60
CA ALA A 265 25.26 22.67 2.77
C ALA A 265 25.69 23.48 1.54
N GLU A 266 25.23 24.73 1.49
CA GLU A 266 25.87 25.81 0.73
C GLU A 266 26.36 26.90 1.68
#